data_AF-A0A1Q3AUV6-F1
#
_entry.id   AF-A0A1Q3AUV6-F1
#
_cell.length_a   1.000
_cell.length_b   1.000
_cell.length_c   1.000
_cell.angle_alpha   90.00
_cell.angle_beta   90.00
_cell.angle_gamma   90.00
#
_symmetry.space_group_name_H-M   'P 1'
#
loop_
_entity.id
_entity.type
_entity.pdbx_description
1 polymer ?
#
loop_
_entity_poly.entity_id
_entity_poly.type
_entity_poly.pdbx_seq_one_letter_code
_entity_poly.pdbx_strand_id
1 'polypeptide(L)'
;NIINALQSLDKTFSNSELVRKIIMCLPRSWMPKVTTIEETKILSILPLELLGSLMTYELTMQIKFKRFLANKKKFGGKPNRKIYQKGESSKKEEVICFECNKPGHYKSDCPLLKKKESTKKKKSMVATWDDSNESNSDEDTREQVAQLALMAFEEEEEEESEEVTYDELIIMCEKYNSIIASLKKKVRALTNENDELKTIDLTKEINSKDVEIDFLENEVAHLEEENKNLKIEVDALKKTFSKFSSSSEKLENLLGMQRCVFDKAGLGYEEMNN
;
A
#
# COMPACT_ATOMS: atom_id res chain seq x y z
N ASN A 1 -11.03 4.82 -6.17
CA ASN A 1 -11.65 3.48 -6.31
C ASN A 1 -11.24 2.74 -7.59
N ILE A 2 -10.05 3.01 -8.17
CA ILE A 2 -9.57 2.34 -9.39
C ILE A 2 -8.83 1.03 -9.05
N ILE A 3 -8.18 0.98 -7.87
CA ILE A 3 -7.40 -0.18 -7.40
C ILE A 3 -8.32 -1.39 -7.14
N ASN A 4 -9.48 -1.16 -6.52
CA ASN A 4 -10.46 -2.22 -6.23
C ASN A 4 -11.09 -2.82 -7.52
N ALA A 5 -11.22 -2.03 -8.58
CA ALA A 5 -11.74 -2.49 -9.88
C ALA A 5 -10.71 -3.30 -10.70
N LEU A 6 -9.42 -3.24 -10.35
CA LEU A 6 -8.36 -4.04 -10.99
C LEU A 6 -8.13 -5.37 -10.27
N GLN A 7 -8.44 -5.46 -8.98
CA GLN A 7 -8.42 -6.73 -8.22
C GLN A 7 -9.51 -7.71 -8.70
N SER A 8 -10.60 -7.23 -9.29
CA SER A 8 -11.65 -8.09 -9.87
C SER A 8 -11.29 -8.72 -11.22
N LEU A 9 -10.08 -8.47 -11.74
CA LEU A 9 -9.56 -8.98 -13.03
C LEU A 9 -8.42 -9.99 -12.84
N ASP A 10 -8.24 -10.54 -11.63
CA ASP A 10 -7.23 -11.56 -11.27
C ASP A 10 -5.76 -11.19 -11.60
N LYS A 11 -5.47 -9.90 -11.77
CA LYS A 11 -4.09 -9.40 -11.90
C LYS A 11 -3.63 -8.80 -10.59
N THR A 12 -2.90 -9.58 -9.79
CA THR A 12 -2.20 -9.08 -8.60
C THR A 12 -0.93 -8.34 -9.04
N PHE A 13 -0.92 -7.01 -8.90
CA PHE A 13 0.29 -6.21 -9.09
C PHE A 13 1.06 -6.13 -7.76
N SER A 14 2.37 -6.34 -7.79
CA SER A 14 3.23 -6.09 -6.63
C SER A 14 3.25 -4.60 -6.27
N ASN A 15 3.51 -4.27 -5.00
CA ASN A 15 3.62 -2.88 -4.55
C ASN A 15 4.64 -2.08 -5.39
N SER A 16 5.71 -2.72 -5.84
CA SER A 16 6.72 -2.10 -6.70
C SER A 16 6.17 -1.68 -8.08
N GLU A 17 5.27 -2.47 -8.65
CA GLU A 17 4.65 -2.19 -9.95
C GLU A 17 3.58 -1.12 -9.84
N LEU A 18 2.81 -1.11 -8.74
CA LEU A 18 1.85 -0.05 -8.44
C LEU A 18 2.57 1.30 -8.29
N VAL A 19 3.66 1.34 -7.53
CA VAL A 19 4.47 2.55 -7.34
C VAL A 19 5.03 3.04 -8.68
N ARG A 20 5.59 2.15 -9.51
CA ARG A 20 6.06 2.53 -10.86
C ARG A 20 4.94 3.09 -11.74
N LYS A 21 3.76 2.47 -11.74
CA LYS A 21 2.61 2.95 -12.53
C LYS A 21 2.13 4.32 -12.06
N ILE A 22 2.14 4.59 -10.75
CA ILE A 22 1.77 5.89 -10.20
C ILE A 22 2.81 6.95 -10.59
N ILE A 23 4.09 6.63 -10.47
CA ILE A 23 5.20 7.49 -10.83
C ILE A 23 5.15 7.85 -12.32
N MET A 24 4.88 6.89 -13.21
CA MET A 24 4.75 7.13 -14.66
C MET A 24 3.55 8.01 -15.05
N CYS A 25 2.54 8.13 -14.19
CA CYS A 25 1.37 8.98 -14.41
C CYS A 25 1.58 10.42 -13.93
N LEU A 26 2.75 10.76 -13.34
CA LEU A 26 3.03 12.11 -12.87
C LEU A 26 3.36 13.09 -14.03
N PRO A 27 3.02 14.38 -13.91
CA PRO A 27 3.33 15.40 -14.91
C PRO A 27 4.83 15.52 -15.19
N ARG A 28 5.19 15.94 -16.40
CA ARG A 28 6.59 15.99 -16.86
C ARG A 28 7.51 16.90 -16.03
N SER A 29 6.94 17.86 -15.30
CA SER A 29 7.65 18.69 -14.32
C SER A 29 8.19 17.92 -13.10
N TRP A 30 7.71 16.70 -12.87
CA TRP A 30 8.15 15.81 -11.79
C TRP A 30 9.22 14.81 -12.25
N MET A 31 9.54 14.76 -13.54
CA MET A 31 10.55 13.84 -14.09
C MET A 31 11.90 13.90 -13.38
N PRO A 32 12.48 15.08 -13.07
CA PRO A 32 13.77 15.13 -12.37
C PRO A 32 13.71 14.43 -11.01
N LYS A 33 12.60 14.57 -10.28
CA LYS A 33 12.37 13.97 -8.96
C LYS A 33 12.08 12.47 -9.04
N VAL A 34 11.34 12.05 -10.06
CA VAL A 34 11.10 10.64 -10.38
C VAL A 34 12.40 9.93 -10.70
N THR A 35 13.25 10.54 -11.52
CA THR A 35 14.59 10.03 -11.85
C THR A 35 15.47 9.96 -10.60
N THR A 36 15.43 10.96 -9.72
CA THR A 36 16.16 10.86 -8.44
C THR A 36 15.67 9.70 -7.58
N ILE A 37 14.36 9.44 -7.52
CA ILE A 37 13.76 8.33 -6.75
C ILE A 37 14.08 6.97 -7.39
N GLU A 38 14.12 6.88 -8.72
CA GLU A 38 14.49 5.66 -9.45
C GLU A 38 16.00 5.37 -9.41
N GLU A 39 16.84 6.40 -9.38
CA GLU A 39 18.31 6.31 -9.25
C GLU A 39 18.74 6.00 -7.81
N THR A 40 17.98 6.44 -6.81
CA THR A 40 18.25 6.19 -5.37
C THR A 40 17.77 4.82 -4.88
N LYS A 41 17.57 3.84 -5.79
CA LYS A 41 17.26 2.45 -5.42
C LYS A 41 18.20 2.00 -4.29
N ILE A 42 17.64 1.93 -3.08
CA ILE A 42 18.32 1.51 -1.85
C ILE A 42 19.38 2.51 -1.37
N LEU A 43 18.96 3.66 -0.87
CA LEU A 43 19.64 4.20 0.32
C LEU A 43 18.61 4.31 1.43
N SER A 44 18.63 3.32 2.32
CA SER A 44 17.89 3.26 3.58
C SER A 44 18.28 4.38 4.58
N ILE A 45 18.83 5.49 4.11
CA ILE A 45 19.22 6.66 4.89
C ILE A 45 19.04 7.88 3.97
N LEU A 46 17.81 8.41 3.88
CA LEU A 46 17.64 9.77 3.38
C LEU A 46 18.18 10.72 4.46
N PRO A 47 19.09 11.67 4.13
CA PRO A 47 19.54 12.67 5.08
C PRO A 47 18.34 13.43 5.65
N LEU A 48 18.34 13.68 6.96
CA LEU A 48 17.27 14.42 7.68
C LEU A 48 16.92 15.76 7.01
N GLU A 49 17.86 16.37 6.30
CA GLU A 49 17.68 17.59 5.52
C GLU A 49 16.70 17.44 4.35
N LEU A 50 16.71 16.29 3.68
CA LEU A 50 15.78 16.01 2.57
C LEU A 50 14.36 15.75 3.10
N LEU A 51 14.25 15.06 4.24
CA LEU A 51 12.98 14.88 4.91
C LEU A 51 12.42 16.22 5.40
N GLY A 52 13.29 17.08 5.95
CA GLY A 52 12.94 18.44 6.34
C GLY A 52 12.40 19.25 5.17
N SER A 53 13.13 19.32 4.06
CA SER A 53 12.68 20.05 2.86
C SER A 53 11.37 19.51 2.26
N LEU A 54 11.15 18.20 2.29
CA LEU A 54 9.90 17.58 1.84
C LEU A 54 8.73 17.96 2.75
N MET A 55 8.93 17.93 4.07
CA MET A 55 7.93 18.28 5.06
C MET A 55 7.56 19.78 4.99
N THR A 56 8.53 20.66 4.75
CA THR A 56 8.28 22.09 4.52
C THR A 56 7.50 22.32 3.24
N TYR A 57 7.83 21.62 2.14
CA TYR A 57 7.09 21.73 0.88
C TYR A 57 5.64 21.26 1.03
N GLU A 58 5.42 20.15 1.74
CA GLU A 58 4.07 19.64 2.04
C GLU A 58 3.25 20.63 2.87
N LEU A 59 3.81 21.18 3.95
CA LEU A 59 3.17 22.22 4.77
C LEU A 59 2.80 23.44 3.94
N THR A 60 3.72 23.91 3.09
CA THR A 60 3.50 25.08 2.23
C THR A 60 2.40 24.82 1.21
N MET A 61 2.33 23.61 0.65
CA MET A 61 1.26 23.19 -0.26
C MET A 61 -0.09 23.10 0.44
N GLN A 62 -0.14 22.56 1.67
CA GLN A 62 -1.37 22.52 2.46
C GLN A 62 -1.88 23.92 2.82
N ILE A 63 -0.99 24.87 3.14
CA ILE A 63 -1.35 26.27 3.41
C ILE A 63 -1.91 26.93 2.15
N LYS A 64 -1.24 26.78 1.00
CA LYS A 64 -1.74 27.30 -0.30
C LYS A 64 -3.08 26.70 -0.68
N PHE A 65 -3.27 25.40 -0.44
CA PHE A 65 -4.54 24.73 -0.70
C PHE A 65 -5.67 25.22 0.23
N LYS A 66 -5.37 25.43 1.51
CA LYS A 66 -6.33 26.04 2.46
C LYS A 66 -6.71 27.47 2.06
N ARG A 67 -5.75 28.30 1.63
CA ARG A 67 -6.02 29.64 1.09
C ARG A 67 -6.89 29.59 -0.17
N PHE A 68 -6.60 28.69 -1.10
CA PHE A 68 -7.43 28.48 -2.30
C PHE A 68 -8.86 28.08 -1.96
N LEU A 69 -9.06 27.19 -0.97
CA LEU A 69 -10.38 26.81 -0.48
C LEU A 69 -11.09 27.95 0.25
N ALA A 70 -10.36 28.77 1.01
CA ALA A 70 -10.91 29.96 1.66
C ALA A 70 -11.35 31.02 0.64
N ASN A 71 -10.57 31.25 -0.41
CA ASN A 71 -10.92 32.18 -1.49
C ASN A 71 -12.14 31.70 -2.30
N LYS A 72 -12.35 30.38 -2.44
CA LYS A 72 -13.59 29.83 -3.01
C LYS A 72 -14.84 30.07 -2.14
N LYS A 73 -14.69 30.20 -0.82
CA LYS A 73 -15.84 30.50 0.07
C LYS A 73 -16.32 31.95 -0.03
N LYS A 74 -15.52 32.88 -0.57
CA LYS A 74 -15.93 34.27 -0.81
C LYS A 74 -16.77 34.47 -2.10
N PHE A 75 -16.95 33.42 -2.93
CA PHE A 75 -17.74 33.46 -4.18
C PHE A 75 -19.03 32.60 -4.17
N GLY A 76 -19.47 32.10 -3.01
CA GLY A 76 -20.64 31.22 -2.89
C GLY A 76 -21.90 31.96 -2.44
N GLY A 77 -22.75 32.36 -3.38
CA GLY A 77 -24.08 32.92 -3.13
C GLY A 77 -24.99 32.01 -2.28
N LYS A 78 -25.86 32.65 -1.50
CA LYS A 78 -26.79 32.10 -0.50
C LYS A 78 -27.55 30.83 -0.97
N PRO A 79 -27.67 29.78 -0.14
CA PRO A 79 -28.57 28.66 -0.44
C PRO A 79 -30.01 29.04 -0.07
N ASN A 80 -30.89 29.13 -1.08
CA ASN A 80 -32.33 29.20 -0.91
C ASN A 80 -32.83 27.88 -0.28
N ARG A 81 -33.39 27.94 0.94
CA ARG A 81 -34.22 26.87 1.48
C ARG A 81 -35.54 26.84 0.70
N LYS A 82 -35.88 25.72 0.08
CA LYS A 82 -37.26 25.44 -0.36
C LYS A 82 -37.76 24.13 0.23
N ILE A 83 -38.68 24.32 1.17
CA ILE A 83 -39.67 23.36 1.64
C ILE A 83 -40.48 22.88 0.43
N TYR A 84 -40.61 21.56 0.26
CA TYR A 84 -41.56 20.98 -0.68
C TYR A 84 -42.86 20.63 0.06
N GLN A 85 -43.93 21.36 -0.27
CA GLN A 85 -45.29 20.79 -0.29
C GLN A 85 -45.65 20.45 -1.75
N LYS A 86 -46.49 19.43 -1.87
CA LYS A 86 -46.89 18.64 -3.03
C LYS A 86 -47.89 19.39 -3.93
N GLY A 87 -47.77 19.29 -5.26
CA GLY A 87 -48.87 19.64 -6.20
C GLY A 87 -48.45 20.14 -7.60
N GLU A 88 -48.65 19.27 -8.60
CA GLU A 88 -48.98 19.42 -10.04
C GLU A 88 -48.81 20.73 -10.87
N SER A 89 -48.36 20.47 -12.12
CA SER A 89 -48.68 21.10 -13.43
C SER A 89 -47.76 22.19 -14.04
N SER A 90 -47.03 21.73 -15.07
CA SER A 90 -46.71 22.38 -16.37
C SER A 90 -46.19 23.84 -16.45
N LYS A 91 -44.92 23.97 -16.87
CA LYS A 91 -44.40 24.78 -18.00
C LYS A 91 -42.90 24.47 -18.20
N LYS A 92 -42.51 23.99 -19.38
CA LYS A 92 -41.09 23.78 -19.75
C LYS A 92 -40.49 25.15 -20.07
N GLU A 93 -39.55 25.64 -19.25
CA GLU A 93 -38.77 26.84 -19.59
C GLU A 93 -37.79 26.50 -20.73
N GLU A 94 -37.86 27.29 -21.80
CA GLU A 94 -36.97 27.16 -22.96
C GLU A 94 -35.54 27.55 -22.57
N VAL A 95 -34.57 26.73 -22.98
CA VAL A 95 -33.15 26.95 -22.69
C VAL A 95 -32.66 28.18 -23.45
N ILE A 96 -32.20 29.22 -22.74
CA ILE A 96 -31.66 30.46 -23.32
C ILE A 96 -30.12 30.41 -23.31
N CYS A 97 -29.52 30.67 -24.48
CA CYS A 97 -28.07 30.72 -24.62
C CYS A 97 -27.47 32.00 -24.02
N PHE A 98 -26.59 31.88 -23.03
CA PHE A 98 -25.96 33.01 -22.33
C PHE A 98 -25.04 33.90 -23.19
N GLU A 99 -24.68 33.49 -24.40
CA GLU A 99 -23.85 34.33 -25.29
C GLU A 99 -24.66 35.11 -26.34
N CYS A 100 -25.85 34.64 -26.73
CA CYS A 100 -26.65 35.31 -27.75
C CYS A 100 -28.07 35.68 -27.29
N ASN A 101 -28.44 35.32 -26.06
CA ASN A 101 -29.75 35.52 -25.44
C ASN A 101 -30.93 35.02 -26.30
N LYS A 102 -30.71 34.03 -27.18
CA LYS A 102 -31.76 33.38 -27.95
C LYS A 102 -32.15 32.03 -27.32
N PRO A 103 -33.46 31.71 -27.25
CA PRO A 103 -33.92 30.40 -26.78
C PRO A 103 -33.60 29.30 -27.80
N GLY A 104 -33.50 28.05 -27.33
CA GLY A 104 -33.42 26.84 -28.14
C GLY A 104 -32.07 26.13 -28.21
N HIS A 105 -31.01 26.64 -27.57
CA HIS A 105 -29.69 25.97 -27.52
C HIS A 105 -28.85 26.39 -26.30
N TYR A 106 -27.90 25.54 -25.90
CA TYR A 106 -26.91 25.85 -24.87
C TYR A 106 -25.70 26.59 -25.45
N LYS A 107 -24.90 27.22 -24.58
CA LYS A 107 -23.67 27.96 -24.94
C LYS A 107 -22.75 27.18 -25.90
N SER A 108 -22.64 25.86 -25.70
CA SER A 108 -21.84 24.94 -26.52
C SER A 108 -22.22 24.93 -28.01
N ASP A 109 -23.48 25.18 -28.32
CA ASP A 109 -24.04 24.99 -29.67
C ASP A 109 -24.39 26.33 -30.35
N CYS A 110 -23.87 27.43 -29.81
CA CYS A 110 -24.14 28.78 -30.31
C CYS A 110 -23.56 28.99 -31.72
N PRO A 111 -24.38 29.34 -32.74
CA PRO A 111 -23.91 29.60 -34.10
C PRO A 111 -22.89 30.73 -34.20
N LEU A 112 -22.82 31.63 -33.21
CA LEU A 112 -21.87 32.74 -33.16
C LEU A 112 -20.46 32.30 -32.74
N LEU A 113 -20.32 31.21 -31.96
CA LEU A 113 -19.01 30.66 -31.60
C LEU A 113 -18.33 30.00 -32.80
N LYS A 114 -19.10 29.29 -33.63
CA LYS A 114 -18.58 28.65 -34.86
C LYS A 114 -18.03 29.65 -35.90
N LYS A 115 -18.50 30.90 -35.91
CA LYS A 115 -17.98 31.96 -36.80
C LYS A 115 -16.66 32.58 -36.32
N LYS A 116 -16.30 32.46 -35.04
CA LYS A 116 -15.01 32.98 -34.51
C LYS A 116 -13.83 32.03 -34.77
N GLU A 117 -14.08 30.73 -34.97
CA GLU A 117 -13.02 29.74 -35.26
C GLU A 117 -12.63 29.65 -36.76
N SER A 118 -13.43 30.19 -37.69
CA SER A 118 -13.23 29.98 -39.13
C SER A 118 -12.36 31.02 -39.84
N THR A 119 -11.78 32.02 -39.16
CA THR A 119 -10.99 33.11 -39.81
C THR A 119 -9.48 33.00 -39.68
N LYS A 120 -8.92 31.83 -39.34
CA LYS A 120 -7.47 31.57 -39.45
C LYS A 120 -7.19 30.29 -40.23
N LYS A 121 -7.20 30.37 -41.56
CA LYS A 121 -6.36 29.55 -42.44
C LYS A 121 -6.41 30.08 -43.87
N LYS A 122 -5.30 30.70 -44.31
CA LYS A 122 -4.53 30.36 -45.53
C LYS A 122 -3.72 31.59 -45.98
N LYS A 123 -2.39 31.47 -45.96
CA LYS A 123 -1.48 31.96 -47.00
C LYS A 123 -0.16 31.18 -46.93
N SER A 124 0.13 30.51 -48.04
CA SER A 124 1.40 29.88 -48.42
C SER A 124 2.26 30.90 -49.21
N MET A 125 3.52 30.52 -49.52
CA MET A 125 4.55 31.19 -50.35
C MET A 125 5.41 32.23 -49.60
N VAL A 126 6.70 32.47 -49.85
CA VAL A 126 7.81 31.95 -50.67
C VAL A 126 9.07 32.69 -50.11
N ALA A 127 10.25 32.15 -50.38
CA ALA A 127 11.58 32.56 -49.97
C ALA A 127 11.95 34.06 -50.11
N THR A 128 12.79 34.53 -49.18
CA THR A 128 14.08 35.16 -49.52
C THR A 128 15.04 34.98 -48.35
N TRP A 129 16.09 34.20 -48.59
CA TRP A 129 17.39 34.45 -47.96
C TRP A 129 17.85 35.83 -48.40
N ASP A 130 18.23 36.69 -47.47
CA ASP A 130 19.33 37.60 -47.72
C ASP A 130 20.17 37.72 -46.46
N ASP A 131 21.46 37.54 -46.68
CA ASP A 131 22.56 37.47 -45.74
C ASP A 131 23.30 38.79 -45.88
N SER A 132 23.29 39.61 -44.84
CA SER A 132 24.17 40.77 -44.75
C SER A 132 24.47 41.04 -43.28
N ASN A 133 25.63 40.57 -42.86
CA ASN A 133 26.35 41.07 -41.71
C ASN A 133 26.55 42.58 -41.83
N GLU A 134 25.98 43.35 -40.90
CA GLU A 134 26.53 44.64 -40.54
C GLU A 134 26.61 44.73 -39.02
N SER A 135 27.84 44.52 -38.54
CA SER A 135 28.23 44.67 -37.15
C SER A 135 28.13 46.15 -36.76
N ASN A 136 27.29 46.50 -35.78
CA ASN A 136 27.59 47.62 -34.90
C ASN A 136 26.96 47.48 -33.51
N SER A 137 27.84 47.53 -32.52
CA SER A 137 27.70 47.89 -31.10
C SER A 137 26.32 48.36 -30.63
N ASP A 138 25.76 47.69 -29.61
CA ASP A 138 24.88 48.31 -28.59
C ASP A 138 24.74 47.35 -27.37
N GLU A 139 25.76 47.30 -26.50
CA GLU A 139 25.59 46.86 -25.11
C GLU A 139 24.95 48.03 -24.32
N ASP A 140 23.61 48.13 -24.30
CA ASP A 140 22.89 48.96 -23.29
C ASP A 140 21.36 48.76 -23.27
N THR A 141 20.79 47.84 -24.05
CA THR A 141 19.33 47.64 -24.12
C THR A 141 18.81 46.54 -23.18
N ARG A 142 19.69 45.71 -22.60
CA ARG A 142 19.29 44.59 -21.73
C ARG A 142 18.95 45.02 -20.30
N GLU A 143 19.61 46.05 -19.76
CA GLU A 143 19.28 46.61 -18.44
C GLU A 143 17.94 47.37 -18.45
N GLN A 144 17.59 48.04 -19.55
CA GLN A 144 16.34 48.82 -19.65
C GLN A 144 15.10 47.93 -19.75
N VAL A 145 15.19 46.78 -20.42
CA VAL A 145 14.09 45.80 -20.49
C VAL A 145 13.83 45.15 -19.12
N ALA A 146 14.87 44.95 -18.30
CA ALA A 146 14.71 44.42 -16.95
C ALA A 146 13.98 45.41 -16.02
N GLN A 147 14.27 46.71 -16.15
CA GLN A 147 13.60 47.75 -15.36
C GLN A 147 12.14 47.97 -15.79
N LEU A 148 11.84 47.90 -17.09
CA LEU A 148 10.46 47.99 -17.59
C LEU A 148 9.63 46.77 -17.19
N ALA A 149 10.24 45.58 -17.13
CA ALA A 149 9.59 44.38 -16.63
C ALA A 149 9.35 44.44 -15.11
N LEU A 150 10.26 45.02 -14.33
CA LEU A 150 10.11 45.19 -12.87
C LEU A 150 8.97 46.16 -12.51
N MET A 151 8.84 47.29 -13.20
CA MET A 151 7.71 48.23 -12.98
C MET A 151 6.34 47.64 -13.34
N ALA A 152 6.26 46.68 -14.27
CA ALA A 152 5.00 46.00 -14.61
C ALA A 152 4.58 44.94 -13.58
N PHE A 153 5.46 44.57 -12.63
CA PHE A 153 5.14 43.69 -11.50
C PHE A 153 4.91 44.46 -10.19
N GLU A 154 5.19 45.75 -10.15
CA GLU A 154 4.87 46.66 -9.05
C GLU A 154 3.54 47.41 -9.31
N GLU A 155 2.53 46.72 -9.85
CA GLU A 155 1.16 47.14 -9.51
C GLU A 155 1.03 46.88 -8.00
N GLU A 156 1.01 47.97 -7.23
CA GLU A 156 0.60 48.01 -5.83
C GLU A 156 -0.77 47.33 -5.70
N GLU A 157 -0.79 46.00 -5.58
CA GLU A 157 -1.76 45.35 -4.71
C GLU A 157 -1.39 45.81 -3.30
N GLU A 158 -1.86 47.00 -2.92
CA GLU A 158 -2.29 47.26 -1.55
C GLU A 158 -3.39 46.21 -1.26
N GLU A 159 -2.98 44.96 -1.05
CA GLU A 159 -3.74 44.01 -0.27
C GLU A 159 -3.85 44.69 1.09
N GLU A 160 -4.96 45.38 1.29
CA GLU A 160 -5.46 45.78 2.59
C GLU A 160 -5.61 44.49 3.40
N SER A 161 -4.48 44.05 3.96
CA SER A 161 -4.43 42.95 4.89
C SER A 161 -5.19 43.46 6.08
N GLU A 162 -6.44 43.03 6.24
CA GLU A 162 -7.16 43.16 7.50
C GLU A 162 -6.22 42.63 8.59
N GLU A 163 -5.53 43.55 9.27
CA GLU A 163 -4.63 43.23 10.36
C GLU A 163 -5.50 42.65 11.47
N VAL A 164 -5.52 41.32 11.55
CA VAL A 164 -6.20 40.58 12.61
C VAL A 164 -5.71 41.15 13.93
N THR A 165 -6.63 41.74 14.68
CA THR A 165 -6.29 42.41 15.94
C THR A 165 -5.71 41.41 16.92
N TYR A 166 -4.74 41.84 17.74
CA TYR A 166 -4.05 40.97 18.70
C TYR A 166 -5.03 40.22 19.62
N ASP A 167 -6.15 40.85 19.97
CA ASP A 167 -7.23 40.27 20.77
C ASP A 167 -7.95 39.11 20.05
N GLU A 168 -8.20 39.21 18.74
CA GLU A 168 -8.77 38.12 17.95
C GLU A 168 -7.81 36.92 17.86
N LEU A 169 -6.51 37.18 17.79
CA LEU A 169 -5.49 36.14 17.77
C LEU A 169 -5.43 35.37 19.09
N ILE A 170 -5.56 36.05 20.23
CA ILE A 170 -5.62 35.43 21.57
C ILE A 170 -6.84 34.51 21.68
N ILE A 171 -8.02 35.00 21.29
CA ILE A 171 -9.27 34.21 21.33
C ILE A 171 -9.14 32.95 20.46
N MET A 172 -8.48 33.07 19.31
CA MET A 172 -8.21 31.92 18.44
C MET A 172 -7.26 30.92 19.09
N CYS A 173 -6.17 31.38 19.72
CA CYS A 173 -5.22 30.53 20.45
C CYS A 173 -5.89 29.77 21.61
N GLU A 174 -6.75 30.42 22.38
CA GLU A 174 -7.50 29.78 23.47
C GLU A 174 -8.45 28.69 22.96
N LYS A 175 -9.17 28.96 21.87
CA LYS A 175 -10.02 27.95 21.21
C LYS A 175 -9.21 26.76 20.71
N TYR A 176 -8.06 27.00 20.08
CA TYR A 176 -7.16 25.92 19.66
C TYR A 176 -6.63 25.13 20.85
N ASN A 177 -6.23 25.77 21.94
CA ASN A 177 -5.79 25.09 23.16
C ASN A 177 -6.88 24.22 23.78
N SER A 178 -8.13 24.68 23.77
CA SER A 178 -9.28 23.89 24.21
C SER A 178 -9.48 22.64 23.33
N ILE A 179 -9.38 22.80 22.00
CA ILE A 179 -9.47 21.67 21.05
C ILE A 179 -8.33 20.68 21.28
N ILE A 180 -7.09 21.16 21.39
CA ILE A 180 -5.90 20.34 21.66
C ILE A 180 -6.08 19.55 22.97
N ALA A 181 -6.57 20.20 24.03
CA ALA A 181 -6.83 19.54 25.30
C ALA A 181 -7.89 18.42 25.16
N SER A 182 -8.96 18.67 24.39
CA SER A 182 -10.01 17.67 24.12
C SER A 182 -9.47 16.48 23.31
N LEU A 183 -8.65 16.75 22.29
CA LEU A 183 -8.01 15.72 21.46
C LEU A 183 -7.03 14.90 22.28
N LYS A 184 -6.21 15.54 23.13
CA LYS A 184 -5.28 14.86 24.04
C LYS A 184 -6.00 13.94 25.04
N LYS A 185 -7.23 14.29 25.47
CA LYS A 185 -8.07 13.39 26.28
C LYS A 185 -8.56 12.19 25.46
N LYS A 186 -9.04 12.42 24.23
CA LYS A 186 -9.48 11.32 23.34
C LYS A 186 -8.35 10.36 22.98
N VAL A 187 -7.16 10.88 22.67
CA VAL A 187 -5.98 10.06 22.40
C VAL A 187 -5.65 9.19 23.60
N ARG A 188 -5.62 9.75 24.82
CA ARG A 188 -5.38 8.97 26.04
C ARG A 188 -6.44 7.88 26.28
N ALA A 189 -7.71 8.17 25.98
CA ALA A 189 -8.77 7.16 26.12
C ALA A 189 -8.59 6.02 25.10
N LEU A 190 -8.34 6.37 23.83
CA LEU A 190 -8.11 5.38 22.76
C LEU A 190 -6.85 4.56 23.00
N THR A 191 -5.77 5.14 23.54
CA THR A 191 -4.56 4.37 23.87
C THR A 191 -4.85 3.32 24.93
N ASN A 192 -5.60 3.68 25.98
CA ASN A 192 -5.96 2.74 27.04
C ASN A 192 -6.86 1.60 26.51
N GLU A 193 -7.88 1.92 25.71
CA GLU A 193 -8.75 0.91 25.09
C GLU A 193 -7.97 -0.03 24.17
N ASN A 194 -6.99 0.50 23.43
CA ASN A 194 -6.15 -0.31 22.56
C ASN A 194 -5.20 -1.22 23.34
N ASP A 195 -4.67 -0.76 24.47
CA ASP A 195 -3.87 -1.58 25.39
C ASP A 195 -4.72 -2.69 26.02
N GLU A 196 -5.94 -2.39 26.44
CA GLU A 196 -6.90 -3.39 26.96
C GLU A 196 -7.23 -4.45 25.89
N LEU A 197 -7.58 -4.04 24.67
CA LEU A 197 -7.86 -4.97 23.57
C LEU A 197 -6.66 -5.88 23.28
N LYS A 198 -5.44 -5.33 23.28
CA LYS A 198 -4.21 -6.12 23.08
C LYS A 198 -4.02 -7.18 24.18
N THR A 199 -4.33 -6.86 25.44
CA THR A 199 -4.26 -7.83 26.53
C THR A 199 -5.33 -8.92 26.41
N ILE A 200 -6.54 -8.58 25.96
CA ILE A 200 -7.63 -9.54 25.74
C ILE A 200 -7.29 -10.50 24.59
N ASP A 201 -6.73 -10.01 23.50
CA ASP A 201 -6.36 -10.87 22.37
C ASP A 201 -5.23 -11.84 22.75
N LEU A 202 -4.19 -11.34 23.45
CA LEU A 202 -3.10 -12.19 23.94
C LEU A 202 -3.61 -13.25 24.93
N THR A 203 -4.51 -12.90 25.85
CA THR A 203 -5.05 -13.87 26.83
C THR A 203 -5.92 -14.93 26.18
N LYS A 204 -6.72 -14.60 25.17
CA LYS A 204 -7.48 -15.60 24.38
C LYS A 204 -6.57 -16.55 23.63
N GLU A 205 -5.49 -16.04 23.04
CA GLU A 205 -4.51 -16.86 22.33
C GLU A 205 -3.78 -17.81 23.28
N ILE A 206 -3.39 -17.33 24.46
CA ILE A 206 -2.76 -18.16 25.51
C ILE A 206 -3.72 -19.27 25.95
N ASN A 207 -4.96 -18.93 26.33
CA ASN A 207 -5.95 -19.92 26.75
C ASN A 207 -6.23 -20.97 25.67
N SER A 208 -6.24 -20.58 24.39
CA SER A 208 -6.40 -21.51 23.28
C SER A 208 -5.23 -22.49 23.17
N LYS A 209 -4.00 -21.99 23.36
CA LYS A 209 -2.78 -22.81 23.32
C LYS A 209 -2.68 -23.73 24.54
N ASP A 210 -3.10 -23.27 25.72
CA ASP A 210 -3.09 -24.08 26.93
C ASP A 210 -3.99 -25.32 26.79
N VAL A 211 -5.18 -25.17 26.17
CA VAL A 211 -6.07 -26.32 25.88
C VAL A 211 -5.43 -27.31 24.89
N GLU A 212 -4.70 -26.81 23.89
CA GLU A 212 -3.99 -27.66 22.92
C GLU A 212 -2.80 -28.38 23.58
N ILE A 213 -2.10 -27.73 24.49
CA ILE A 213 -1.02 -28.31 25.29
C ILE A 213 -1.57 -29.45 26.16
N ASP A 214 -2.65 -29.22 26.90
CA ASP A 214 -3.28 -30.25 27.75
C ASP A 214 -3.69 -31.49 26.95
N PHE A 215 -4.19 -31.31 25.71
CA PHE A 215 -4.52 -32.42 24.83
C PHE A 215 -3.28 -33.21 24.41
N LEU A 216 -2.23 -32.51 23.96
CA LEU A 216 -0.97 -33.13 23.54
C LEU A 216 -0.26 -33.83 24.69
N GLU A 217 -0.27 -33.27 25.90
CA GLU A 217 0.31 -33.89 27.09
C GLU A 217 -0.38 -35.22 27.41
N ASN A 218 -1.71 -35.29 27.30
CA ASN A 218 -2.45 -36.54 27.47
C ASN A 218 -2.11 -37.58 26.39
N GLU A 219 -1.97 -37.16 25.13
CA GLU A 219 -1.60 -38.05 24.03
C GLU A 219 -0.17 -38.60 24.22
N VAL A 220 0.77 -37.76 24.62
CA VAL A 220 2.14 -38.18 24.96
C VAL A 220 2.13 -39.18 26.11
N ALA A 221 1.38 -38.91 27.18
CA ALA A 221 1.28 -39.83 28.33
C ALA A 221 0.72 -41.20 27.91
N HIS A 222 -0.28 -41.23 27.04
CA HIS A 222 -0.82 -42.48 26.49
C HIS A 222 0.23 -43.24 25.67
N LEU A 223 0.92 -42.56 24.75
CA LEU A 223 1.95 -43.16 23.90
C LEU A 223 3.16 -43.65 24.71
N GLU A 224 3.52 -42.97 25.78
CA GLU A 224 4.58 -43.41 26.69
C GLU A 224 4.20 -44.72 27.40
N GLU A 225 2.95 -44.84 27.84
CA GLU A 225 2.47 -46.06 28.48
C GLU A 225 2.40 -47.24 27.50
N GLU A 226 1.92 -47.01 26.28
CA GLU A 226 1.93 -48.00 25.21
C GLU A 226 3.37 -48.46 24.89
N ASN A 227 4.33 -47.52 24.80
CA ASN A 227 5.73 -47.84 24.58
C ASN A 227 6.33 -48.67 25.72
N LYS A 228 5.97 -48.41 26.99
CA LYS A 228 6.39 -49.25 28.12
C LYS A 228 5.84 -50.66 27.98
N ASN A 229 4.57 -50.81 27.64
CA ASN A 229 3.93 -52.10 27.44
C ASN A 229 4.57 -52.90 26.31
N LEU A 230 4.78 -52.27 25.15
CA LEU A 230 5.47 -52.88 24.01
C LEU A 230 6.90 -53.30 24.38
N LYS A 231 7.60 -52.52 25.20
CA LYS A 231 8.95 -52.86 25.66
C LYS A 231 8.96 -54.11 26.54
N ILE A 232 7.99 -54.24 27.45
CA ILE A 232 7.81 -55.44 28.27
C ILE A 232 7.55 -56.66 27.37
N GLU A 233 6.68 -56.51 26.36
CA GLU A 233 6.36 -57.59 25.42
C GLU A 233 7.59 -58.02 24.60
N VAL A 234 8.36 -57.05 24.09
CA VAL A 234 9.61 -57.32 23.36
C VAL A 234 10.61 -58.06 24.23
N ASP A 235 10.77 -57.69 25.50
CA ASP A 235 11.70 -58.37 26.41
C ASP A 235 11.23 -59.79 26.76
N ALA A 236 9.92 -59.99 26.91
CA ALA A 236 9.33 -61.33 27.05
C ALA A 236 9.58 -62.19 25.81
N LEU A 237 9.33 -61.65 24.61
CA LEU A 237 9.58 -62.34 23.34
C LEU A 237 11.05 -62.68 23.17
N LYS A 238 11.98 -61.76 23.44
CA LYS A 238 13.43 -62.02 23.43
C LYS A 238 13.79 -63.18 24.36
N LYS A 239 13.24 -63.22 25.57
CA LYS A 239 13.47 -64.32 26.52
C LYS A 239 12.95 -65.66 25.98
N THR A 240 11.79 -65.68 25.32
CA THR A 240 11.28 -66.90 24.66
C THR A 240 12.15 -67.32 23.47
N PHE A 241 12.63 -66.36 22.68
CA PHE A 241 13.51 -66.59 21.55
C PHE A 241 14.86 -67.18 21.98
N SER A 242 15.48 -66.66 23.06
CA SER A 242 16.72 -67.23 23.59
C SER A 242 16.55 -68.69 24.04
N LYS A 243 15.41 -69.02 24.67
CA LYS A 243 15.10 -70.43 25.01
C LYS A 243 14.96 -71.28 23.75
N PHE A 244 14.18 -70.82 22.77
CA PHE A 244 14.00 -71.52 21.50
C PHE A 244 15.33 -71.73 20.77
N SER A 245 16.19 -70.70 20.70
CA SER A 245 17.53 -70.78 20.14
C SER A 245 18.38 -71.84 20.82
N SER A 246 18.37 -71.89 22.17
CA SER A 246 19.12 -72.91 22.92
C SER A 246 18.58 -74.34 22.70
N SER A 247 17.28 -74.49 22.51
CA SER A 247 16.66 -75.77 22.16
C SER A 247 17.00 -76.19 20.73
N SER A 248 17.02 -75.24 19.79
CA SER A 248 17.39 -75.46 18.40
C SER A 248 18.84 -75.93 18.28
N GLU A 249 19.76 -75.29 18.97
CA GLU A 249 21.18 -75.68 18.97
C GLU A 249 21.38 -77.11 19.53
N LYS A 250 20.66 -77.48 20.58
CA LYS A 250 20.67 -78.86 21.10
C LYS A 250 20.13 -79.86 20.08
N LEU A 251 19.07 -79.50 19.36
CA LEU A 251 18.49 -80.35 18.32
C LEU A 251 19.47 -80.52 17.14
N GLU A 252 20.12 -79.45 16.71
CA GLU A 252 21.11 -79.47 15.64
C GLU A 252 22.33 -80.33 16.01
N ASN A 253 22.81 -80.21 17.26
CA ASN A 253 23.85 -81.09 17.80
C ASN A 253 23.43 -82.57 17.77
N LEU A 254 22.19 -82.90 18.14
CA LEU A 254 21.67 -84.28 18.08
C LEU A 254 21.60 -84.80 16.64
N LEU A 255 21.11 -83.99 15.71
CA LEU A 255 21.03 -84.36 14.29
C LEU A 255 22.42 -84.53 13.68
N GLY A 256 23.40 -83.69 14.05
CA GLY A 256 24.79 -83.84 13.62
C GLY A 256 25.48 -85.11 14.12
N MET A 257 25.00 -85.68 15.23
CA MET A 257 25.48 -86.98 15.75
C MET A 257 24.82 -88.19 15.10
N GLN A 258 23.80 -88.00 14.25
CA GLN A 258 23.09 -89.10 13.60
C GLN A 258 23.97 -89.71 12.50
N ARG A 259 24.23 -91.02 12.59
CA ARG A 259 24.96 -91.74 11.54
C ARG A 259 24.18 -91.77 10.24
N CYS A 260 24.89 -91.66 9.12
CA CYS A 260 24.32 -91.83 7.80
C CYS A 260 23.73 -93.25 7.68
N VAL A 261 22.54 -93.39 7.09
CA VAL A 261 21.83 -94.68 6.98
C VAL A 261 22.65 -95.74 6.21
N PHE A 262 23.69 -95.31 5.49
CA PHE A 262 24.61 -96.17 4.75
C PHE A 262 25.87 -96.60 5.54
N ASP A 263 26.15 -96.01 6.71
CA ASP A 263 27.29 -96.39 7.56
C ASP A 263 26.94 -97.62 8.43
N LYS A 264 27.03 -98.80 7.82
CA LYS A 264 26.76 -100.10 8.47
C LYS A 264 27.97 -100.65 9.23
N ALA A 265 28.59 -99.86 10.10
CA ALA A 265 29.60 -100.37 11.03
C ALA A 265 28.98 -100.59 12.43
N GLY A 266 28.81 -101.83 12.86
CA GLY A 266 28.21 -102.17 14.15
C GLY A 266 28.34 -103.65 14.49
N LEU A 267 28.03 -104.02 15.75
CA LEU A 267 28.07 -105.40 16.23
C LEU A 267 27.25 -106.32 15.32
N GLY A 268 27.95 -107.18 14.57
CA GLY A 268 27.37 -108.16 13.64
C GLY A 268 27.48 -107.81 12.15
N TYR A 269 28.09 -106.68 11.77
CA TYR A 269 28.37 -106.36 10.36
C TYR A 269 29.85 -106.56 10.06
N GLU A 270 30.19 -107.57 9.26
CA GLU A 270 31.54 -107.80 8.76
C GLU A 270 31.74 -106.98 7.46
N GLU A 271 32.74 -106.12 7.45
CA GLU A 271 33.18 -105.44 6.23
C GLU A 271 33.71 -106.48 5.25
N MET A 272 32.98 -106.70 4.15
CA MET A 272 33.50 -107.50 3.04
C MET A 272 34.61 -106.71 2.33
N ASN A 273 35.86 -107.05 2.65
CA ASN A 273 37.03 -106.64 1.87
C ASN A 273 37.00 -107.37 0.52
N ASN A 274 36.81 -106.62 -0.55
CA ASN A 274 36.96 -107.08 -1.94
C ASN A 274 38.35 -106.72 -2.46
#